data_AF-A0A6V7KYL2-F1
#
_entry.id   AF-A0A6V7KYL2-F1
#
_cell.length_a   1.000
_cell.length_b   1.000
_cell.length_c   1.000
_cell.angle_alpha   90.00
_cell.angle_beta   90.00
_cell.angle_gamma   90.00
#
_symmetry.space_group_name_H-M   'P 1'
#
loop_
_entity.id
_entity.type
_entity.pdbx_description
1 polymer ?
#
loop_
_entity_poly.entity_id
_entity_poly.type
_entity_poly.pdbx_seq_one_letter_code
_entity_poly.pdbx_strand_id
1 'polypeptide(L)'
;EVQVMKALVLGEEERGQNQYQVMCFVNHFYKMDFISSDAMSKLRQKNPGTIRVADEDKGYTNYTMDLFLDVSKSKVISKHIATLCTEAADSTYTRREDLKQWVQRP
;
A
#
# COMPACT_ATOMS: atom_id res chain seq x y z
N GLU A 1 9.38 1.56 -6.24
CA GLU A 1 8.88 1.04 -4.95
C GLU A 1 7.43 0.51 -5.07
N VAL A 2 6.91 -0.08 -4.00
CA VAL A 2 5.59 -0.71 -3.91
C VAL A 2 4.89 -0.21 -2.65
N GLN A 3 3.62 0.15 -2.76
CA GLN A 3 2.76 0.49 -1.64
C GLN A 3 1.76 -0.64 -1.40
N VAL A 4 1.61 -1.05 -0.15
CA VAL A 4 0.63 -2.06 0.26
C VAL A 4 -0.33 -1.41 1.24
N MET A 5 -1.62 -1.38 0.90
CA MET A 5 -2.68 -0.98 1.82
C MET A 5 -3.45 -2.24 2.22
N LYS A 6 -3.47 -2.54 3.52
CA LYS A 6 -4.23 -3.65 4.09
C LYS A 6 -5.49 -3.09 4.73
N ALA A 7 -6.65 -3.56 4.30
CA ALA A 7 -7.94 -3.24 4.89
C ALA A 7 -8.50 -4.46 5.60
N LEU A 8 -9.03 -4.26 6.81
CA LEU A 8 -9.75 -5.27 7.56
C LEU A 8 -11.19 -4.79 7.69
N VAL A 9 -12.10 -5.54 7.08
CA VAL A 9 -13.54 -5.28 7.09
C VAL A 9 -14.17 -6.22 8.10
N LEU A 10 -14.77 -5.66 9.14
CA LEU A 10 -15.46 -6.45 10.17
C LEU A 10 -16.82 -6.93 9.62
N GLY A 11 -17.22 -8.13 10.02
CA GLY A 11 -18.55 -8.66 9.73
C GLY A 11 -19.64 -7.87 10.46
N GLU A 12 -20.81 -7.77 9.83
CA GLU A 12 -22.01 -7.21 10.44
C GLU A 12 -22.76 -8.29 11.24
N GLU A 13 -22.59 -8.28 12.57
CA GLU A 13 -23.22 -9.25 13.49
C GLU A 13 -24.75 -9.25 13.37
N GLU A 14 -25.36 -8.07 13.17
CA GLU A 14 -26.81 -7.88 12.95
C GLU A 14 -27.34 -8.61 11.69
N ARG A 15 -26.44 -8.97 10.77
CA ARG A 15 -26.74 -9.75 9.56
C ARG A 15 -26.25 -11.19 9.64
N GLY A 16 -25.83 -11.63 10.83
CA GLY A 16 -25.27 -12.96 11.08
C GLY A 16 -23.86 -13.16 10.50
N GLN A 17 -23.13 -12.09 10.21
CA GLN A 17 -21.75 -12.17 9.76
C GLN A 17 -20.79 -12.10 10.95
N ASN A 18 -20.22 -13.24 11.33
CA ASN A 18 -19.37 -13.35 12.52
C ASN A 18 -17.87 -13.35 12.18
N GLN A 19 -17.51 -13.24 10.91
CA GLN A 19 -16.13 -13.28 10.42
C GLN A 19 -15.73 -11.93 9.81
N TYR A 20 -14.45 -11.58 9.97
CA TYR A 20 -13.87 -10.43 9.30
C TYR A 20 -13.26 -10.85 7.96
N GLN A 21 -13.22 -9.92 7.01
CA GLN A 21 -12.56 -10.08 5.73
C GLN A 21 -11.33 -9.19 5.68
N VAL A 22 -10.21 -9.74 5.22
CA VAL A 22 -9.00 -8.96 4.97
C VAL A 22 -8.83 -8.78 3.48
N MET A 23 -8.48 -7.57 3.06
CA MET A 23 -8.18 -7.23 1.67
C MET A 23 -6.81 -6.54 1.62
N CYS A 24 -6.06 -6.82 0.57
CA CYS A 24 -4.80 -6.15 0.29
C CYS A 24 -4.86 -5.44 -1.05
N PHE A 25 -4.34 -4.22 -1.09
CA PHE A 25 -4.23 -3.41 -2.30
C PHE A 25 -2.78 -3.07 -2.53
N VAL A 26 -2.24 -3.50 -3.67
CA VAL A 26 -0.83 -3.37 -4.02
C VAL A 26 -0.70 -2.43 -5.21
N ASN A 27 -0.10 -1.26 -5.00
CA ASN A 27 0.06 -0.23 -6.02
C ASN A 27 1.53 0.12 -6.25
N HIS A 28 1.82 0.67 -7.43
CA HIS A 28 3.11 1.30 -7.68
C HIS A 28 3.24 2.56 -6.84
N PHE A 29 4.40 2.71 -6.20
CA PHE A 29 4.67 3.87 -5.36
C PHE A 29 5.67 4.82 -6.02
N TYR A 30 5.31 6.09 -6.12
CA TYR A 30 6.17 7.14 -6.65
C TYR A 30 6.99 7.78 -5.53
N LYS A 31 8.29 7.98 -5.77
CA LYS A 31 9.21 8.53 -4.78
C LYS A 31 8.84 9.95 -4.30
N MET A 32 8.15 10.72 -5.14
CA MET A 32 7.73 12.09 -4.77
C MET A 32 6.56 12.13 -3.79
N ASP A 33 5.86 11.00 -3.59
CA ASP A 33 4.72 10.92 -2.69
C ASP A 33 5.12 10.50 -1.26
N PHE A 34 6.42 10.47 -0.96
CA PHE A 34 6.95 10.05 0.34
C PHE A 34 8.05 10.93 0.86
N ILE A 35 7.98 11.20 2.16
CA ILE A 35 9.09 11.77 2.90
C ILE A 35 9.76 10.61 3.64
N SER A 36 11.01 10.31 3.27
CA SER A 36 11.75 9.24 3.91
C SER A 36 11.99 9.50 5.39
N SER A 37 12.06 8.43 6.18
CA SER A 37 12.42 8.51 7.60
C SER A 37 13.79 9.17 7.79
N ASP A 38 14.74 8.96 6.89
CA ASP A 38 16.05 9.61 6.88
C ASP A 38 15.94 11.13 6.67
N ALA A 39 15.13 11.58 5.71
CA ALA A 39 14.90 13.02 5.49
C ALA A 39 14.29 13.69 6.74
N MET A 40 13.32 13.03 7.39
CA MET A 40 12.73 13.52 8.65
C MET A 40 13.74 13.49 9.80
N SER A 41 14.59 12.47 9.88
CA SER A 41 15.61 12.33 10.92
C SER A 41 16.66 13.43 10.80
N LYS A 42 17.17 13.69 9.59
CA LYS A 42 18.10 14.80 9.31
C LYS A 42 17.52 16.17 9.66
N LEU A 43 16.23 16.38 9.35
CA LEU A 43 15.54 17.61 9.74
C LEU A 43 15.51 17.80 11.26
N ARG A 44 15.17 16.74 12.01
CA ARG A 44 15.07 16.76 13.47
C ARG A 44 16.43 16.80 14.18
N GLN A 45 17.48 16.27 13.56
CA GLN A 45 18.85 16.44 14.06
C GLN A 45 19.25 17.93 14.13
N LYS A 46 18.88 18.71 13.10
CA LYS A 46 19.15 20.15 13.06
C LYS A 46 18.16 20.96 13.90
N ASN A 47 16.89 20.56 13.89
CA ASN A 47 15.81 21.24 14.58
C ASN A 47 14.87 20.23 15.27
N PRO A 48 15.10 19.87 16.55
CA PRO A 48 14.41 18.77 17.23
C PRO A 48 12.88 18.90 17.25
N GLY A 49 12.38 20.13 17.36
CA GLY A 49 10.95 20.45 17.42
C GLY A 49 10.27 20.61 16.07
N THR A 50 10.98 20.52 14.94
CA THR A 50 10.36 20.77 13.63
C THR A 50 9.39 19.66 13.25
N ILE A 51 8.15 20.06 12.98
CA ILE A 51 7.11 19.23 12.38
C ILE A 51 6.98 19.65 10.92
N ARG A 52 7.09 18.69 9.99
CA ARG A 52 6.79 18.95 8.58
C ARG A 52 5.30 18.78 8.34
N VAL A 53 4.74 19.74 7.62
CA VAL A 53 3.39 19.71 7.08
C VAL A 53 3.52 19.57 5.56
N ALA A 54 2.51 19.02 4.90
CA ALA A 54 2.47 18.98 3.45
C ALA A 54 2.46 20.42 2.90
N ASP A 55 3.28 20.68 1.88
CA ASP A 55 3.33 22.01 1.24
C ASP A 55 2.02 22.32 0.49
N GLU A 56 1.36 21.27 -0.04
CA GLU A 56 0.11 21.35 -0.79
C GLU A 56 -0.85 20.23 -0.35
N ASP A 57 -2.15 20.56 -0.29
CA ASP A 57 -3.22 19.58 -0.13
C ASP A 57 -3.70 19.10 -1.52
N LYS A 58 -3.34 17.87 -1.88
CA LYS A 58 -3.74 17.24 -3.15
C LYS A 58 -5.14 16.62 -3.11
N GLY A 59 -5.81 16.63 -1.96
CA GLY A 59 -7.12 16.01 -1.77
C GLY A 59 -7.11 14.49 -1.91
N TYR A 60 -8.26 13.93 -2.29
CA TYR A 60 -8.47 12.49 -2.39
C TYR A 60 -8.20 11.98 -3.80
N THR A 61 -7.55 10.82 -3.91
CA THR A 61 -7.37 10.10 -5.18
C THR A 61 -8.14 8.78 -5.14
N ASN A 62 -8.99 8.57 -6.13
CA ASN A 62 -9.73 7.32 -6.27
C ASN A 62 -8.92 6.29 -7.05
N TYR A 63 -8.87 5.08 -6.52
CA TYR A 63 -8.18 3.95 -7.14
C TYR A 63 -9.19 2.85 -7.43
N THR A 64 -9.24 2.39 -8.68
CA THR A 64 -10.03 1.22 -9.08
C THR A 64 -9.08 0.07 -9.36
N MET A 65 -9.25 -1.03 -8.64
CA MET A 65 -8.39 -2.20 -8.74
C MET A 65 -9.00 -3.19 -9.74
N ASP A 66 -8.36 -3.38 -10.90
CA ASP A 66 -8.92 -4.17 -12.01
C ASP A 66 -8.34 -5.59 -12.10
N LEU A 67 -7.33 -5.92 -11.27
CA LEU A 67 -6.64 -7.20 -11.32
C LEU A 67 -6.49 -7.83 -9.94
N PHE A 68 -6.52 -9.17 -9.92
CA PHE A 68 -6.11 -9.98 -8.78
C PHE A 68 -4.60 -10.27 -8.86
N LEU A 69 -3.96 -10.31 -7.71
CA LEU A 69 -2.52 -10.55 -7.61
C LEU A 69 -2.27 -11.84 -6.82
N ASP A 70 -1.61 -12.80 -7.46
CA ASP A 70 -1.20 -14.06 -6.83
C ASP A 70 -0.09 -13.78 -5.81
N VAL A 71 -0.45 -13.83 -4.53
CA VAL A 71 0.44 -13.54 -3.40
C VAL A 71 1.66 -14.47 -3.39
N SER A 72 1.51 -15.72 -3.85
CA SER A 72 2.63 -16.68 -3.88
C SER A 72 3.71 -16.30 -4.88
N LYS A 73 3.32 -15.66 -6.00
CA LYS A 73 4.21 -15.22 -7.09
C LYS A 73 4.61 -13.74 -6.99
N SER A 74 4.06 -13.02 -6.01
CA SER A 74 4.29 -11.58 -5.79
C SER A 74 5.73 -11.19 -5.45
N LYS A 75 6.60 -12.15 -5.13
CA LYS A 75 8.01 -11.92 -4.79
C LYS A 75 8.80 -11.18 -5.88
N VAL A 76 8.42 -11.34 -7.15
CA VAL A 76 9.00 -10.64 -8.30
C VAL A 76 8.74 -9.13 -8.22
N ILE A 77 7.61 -8.73 -7.63
CA ILE A 77 7.24 -7.32 -7.45
C ILE A 77 7.85 -6.78 -6.15
N SER A 78 7.66 -7.49 -5.04
CA SER A 78 8.29 -7.19 -3.75
C SER A 78 8.25 -8.41 -2.83
N LYS A 79 9.37 -8.67 -2.16
CA LYS A 79 9.49 -9.74 -1.16
C LYS A 79 8.53 -9.59 0.03
N HIS A 80 8.02 -8.38 0.28
CA HIS A 80 7.18 -8.07 1.45
C HIS A 80 5.70 -8.33 1.22
N ILE A 81 5.24 -8.43 -0.03
CA ILE A 81 3.81 -8.65 -0.32
C ILE A 81 3.37 -9.99 0.27
N ALA A 82 4.16 -11.04 0.05
CA ALA A 82 3.89 -12.37 0.57
C ALA A 82 3.76 -12.44 2.09
N THR A 83 4.44 -11.55 2.84
CA THR A 83 4.36 -11.51 4.30
C THR A 83 3.23 -10.60 4.82
N LEU A 84 2.94 -9.51 4.12
CA LEU A 84 1.94 -8.52 4.54
C LEU A 84 0.52 -8.94 4.18
N CYS A 85 0.37 -9.69 3.08
CA CYS A 85 -0.92 -10.04 2.49
C CYS A 85 -1.24 -11.55 2.57
N THR A 86 -0.53 -12.32 3.40
CA THR A 86 -0.76 -13.76 3.57
C THR A 86 -2.22 -14.10 3.90
N GLU A 87 -2.81 -13.30 4.77
CA GLU A 87 -4.21 -13.45 5.22
C GLU A 87 -5.24 -13.04 4.16
N ALA A 88 -4.80 -12.28 3.15
CA ALA A 88 -5.61 -11.82 2.03
C ALA A 88 -5.19 -12.51 0.72
N ALA A 89 -4.78 -13.79 0.78
CA ALA A 89 -4.26 -14.52 -0.37
C ALA A 89 -5.21 -14.49 -1.58
N ASP A 90 -6.51 -14.64 -1.32
CA ASP A 90 -7.57 -14.64 -2.33
C ASP A 90 -8.22 -13.27 -2.56
N SER A 91 -7.80 -12.26 -1.79
CA SER A 91 -8.35 -10.90 -1.75
C SER A 91 -7.25 -9.84 -1.84
N THR A 92 -6.22 -10.13 -2.63
CA THR A 92 -5.15 -9.19 -2.97
C THR A 92 -5.35 -8.67 -4.39
N TYR A 93 -5.36 -7.34 -4.52
CA TYR A 93 -5.69 -6.64 -5.75
C TYR A 93 -4.60 -5.67 -6.17
N THR A 94 -4.54 -5.37 -7.47
CA THR A 94 -3.64 -4.39 -8.06
C THR A 94 -4.28 -3.74 -9.28
N ARG A 95 -3.59 -2.77 -9.90
CA ARG A 95 -4.01 -2.12 -11.14
C ARG A 95 -3.12 -2.52 -12.31
N ARG A 96 -3.69 -2.57 -13.50
CA ARG A 96 -2.96 -2.81 -14.75
C ARG A 96 -1.87 -1.77 -15.01
N GLU A 97 -2.10 -0.51 -14.64
CA GLU A 97 -1.11 0.56 -14.78
C GLU A 97 0.12 0.29 -13.91
N ASP A 98 -0.08 -0.25 -12.70
CA ASP A 98 1.01 -0.55 -11.77
C ASP A 98 1.88 -1.71 -12.28
N LEU A 99 1.28 -2.73 -12.92
CA LEU A 99 2.03 -3.79 -13.60
C LEU A 99 2.95 -3.25 -14.69
N LYS A 100 2.48 -2.32 -15.53
CA LYS A 100 3.31 -1.70 -16.58
C LYS A 100 4.55 -1.03 -15.98
N GLN A 101 4.39 -0.35 -14.85
CA GLN A 101 5.49 0.30 -14.14
C GLN A 101 6.48 -0.71 -13.54
N TRP A 102 5.99 -1.87 -13.06
CA TRP A 102 6.87 -2.91 -12.51
C TRP A 102 7.61 -3.71 -13.57
N VAL A 103 6.99 -3.99 -14.72
CA VAL A 103 7.63 -4.72 -15.83
C VAL A 103 8.77 -3.93 -16.46
N GLN A 104 8.70 -2.59 -16.45
CA GLN A 104 9.77 -1.73 -16.96
C GLN A 104 11.01 -1.69 -16.05
N ARG A 105 10.96 -2.28 -14.85
CA ARG A 105 12.11 -2.33 -13.95
C ARG A 105 13.05 -3.47 -14.37
N PRO A 106 14.36 -3.22 -14.51
CA PRO A 106 15.35 -4.26 -14.75
C PRO A 106 15.49 -5.22 -13.56
#